data_AF-A0AAE1JA64-F1
#
_entry.id   AF-A0AAE1JA64-F1
#
_cell.length_a   1.000
_cell.length_b   1.000
_cell.length_c   1.000
_cell.angle_alpha   90.00
_cell.angle_beta   90.00
_cell.angle_gamma   90.00
#
_symmetry.space_group_name_H-M   'P 1'
#
loop_
_entity.id
_entity.type
_entity.pdbx_description
1 polymer ?
#
loop_
_entity_poly.entity_id
_entity_poly.type
_entity_poly.pdbx_seq_one_letter_code
_entity_poly.pdbx_strand_id
1 'polypeptide(L)'
;MAETNSPCSTVSRDESSSPSKLESSESLSSIAQNLQRSILQSSAIRAARSLRHNPSTHIRSLQDFFPEIISQYRTYEDAFINKVKDELMVAREWPAIVIVFAISATLAMRAPRRFLFRHTLGRLQSEEARYASAEKNVRDLNLSVDLMRKEGKKLLERTALAEKDMRYGHNELVSSGAQIHYLAKSIYKVEAQATDLTDGLRHIPSREALALRAEVASLASILKRQRLVLHRRIMKISELGVAV
;
A
#
# COMPACT_ATOMS: atom_id res chain seq x y z
N MET A 1 -21.77 28.66 -71.66
CA MET A 1 -21.37 27.90 -70.46
C MET A 1 -19.89 27.57 -70.64
N ALA A 2 -18.98 28.53 -70.41
CA ALA A 2 -18.50 29.04 -69.12
C ALA A 2 -17.54 28.05 -68.42
N GLU A 3 -16.26 28.26 -68.74
CA GLU A 3 -15.03 28.16 -67.93
C GLU A 3 -14.76 26.94 -67.02
N THR A 4 -13.69 26.24 -67.39
CA THR A 4 -12.87 25.39 -66.53
C THR A 4 -11.90 26.23 -65.71
N ASN A 5 -12.03 26.22 -64.39
CA ASN A 5 -11.04 26.72 -63.45
C ASN A 5 -10.79 25.69 -62.35
N SER A 6 -9.56 25.19 -62.27
CA SER A 6 -8.94 24.77 -60.99
C SER A 6 -8.31 26.01 -60.35
N PRO A 7 -8.25 26.07 -59.01
CA PRO A 7 -6.94 25.80 -58.42
C PRO A 7 -6.97 24.98 -57.12
N CYS A 8 -5.86 24.24 -57.00
CA CYS A 8 -5.32 23.60 -55.81
C CYS A 8 -5.42 24.49 -54.56
N SER A 9 -5.90 23.92 -53.45
CA SER A 9 -5.76 24.47 -52.12
C SER A 9 -5.48 23.32 -51.16
N THR A 10 -4.28 23.36 -50.62
CA THR A 10 -3.70 22.52 -49.59
C THR A 10 -4.51 22.59 -48.31
N VAL A 11 -5.06 21.45 -47.86
CA VAL A 11 -5.60 21.28 -46.51
C VAL A 11 -4.76 20.22 -45.81
N SER A 12 -4.00 20.69 -44.83
CA SER A 12 -3.22 19.89 -43.89
C SER A 12 -4.12 18.87 -43.19
N ARG A 13 -3.83 17.58 -43.39
CA ARG A 13 -4.29 16.49 -42.53
C ARG A 13 -3.19 16.24 -41.51
N ASP A 14 -3.39 16.74 -40.30
CA ASP A 14 -2.66 16.26 -39.13
C ASP A 14 -3.25 14.90 -38.71
N GLU A 15 -2.64 13.82 -39.19
CA GLU A 15 -2.72 12.50 -38.56
C GLU A 15 -1.67 12.45 -37.44
N SER A 16 -2.05 12.83 -36.21
CA SER A 16 -1.23 12.53 -35.03
C SER A 16 -1.45 11.08 -34.62
N SER A 17 -0.60 10.21 -35.14
CA SER A 17 -0.32 8.90 -34.59
C SER A 17 0.07 9.01 -33.10
N SER A 18 -0.55 8.19 -32.27
CA SER A 18 -0.17 8.03 -30.85
C SER A 18 1.04 7.10 -30.74
N PRO A 19 2.11 7.52 -30.06
CA PRO A 19 2.83 6.59 -29.20
C PRO A 19 3.32 7.29 -27.91
N SER A 20 2.61 7.14 -26.78
CA SER A 20 3.09 7.71 -25.50
C SER A 20 2.65 6.96 -24.24
N LYS A 21 2.46 5.63 -24.33
CA LYS A 21 2.11 4.79 -23.17
C LYS A 21 3.28 4.02 -22.54
N LEU A 22 4.44 3.96 -23.17
CA LEU A 22 5.59 3.20 -22.65
C LEU A 22 6.54 4.04 -21.77
N GLU A 23 6.85 5.29 -22.16
CA GLU A 23 7.80 6.14 -21.41
C GLU A 23 7.27 6.63 -20.05
N SER A 24 5.95 6.77 -19.90
CA SER A 24 5.34 7.19 -18.63
C SER A 24 5.38 6.10 -17.56
N SER A 25 5.39 4.82 -17.95
CA SER A 25 5.44 3.70 -17.00
C SER A 25 6.86 3.48 -16.44
N GLU A 26 7.89 3.64 -17.28
CA GLU A 26 9.29 3.52 -16.88
C GLU A 26 9.73 4.70 -16.01
N SER A 27 9.28 5.91 -16.34
CA SER A 27 9.53 7.10 -15.51
C SER A 27 8.84 7.03 -14.14
N LEU A 28 7.59 6.56 -14.07
CA LEU A 28 6.91 6.39 -12.78
C LEU A 28 7.54 5.28 -11.93
N SER A 29 7.97 4.17 -12.55
CA SER A 29 8.63 3.08 -11.83
C SER A 29 10.01 3.50 -11.30
N SER A 30 10.77 4.28 -12.07
CA SER A 30 12.08 4.81 -11.65
C SER A 30 11.96 5.92 -10.61
N ILE A 31 10.94 6.76 -10.68
CA ILE A 31 10.60 7.74 -9.64
C ILE A 31 10.20 7.03 -8.34
N ALA A 32 9.36 5.99 -8.42
CA ALA A 32 8.95 5.20 -7.26
C ALA A 32 10.13 4.49 -6.59
N GLN A 33 11.02 3.89 -7.39
CA GLN A 33 12.23 3.25 -6.87
C GLN A 33 13.24 4.25 -6.27
N ASN A 34 13.36 5.45 -6.84
CA ASN A 34 14.21 6.51 -6.27
C ASN A 34 13.62 7.08 -4.98
N LEU A 35 12.29 7.16 -4.86
CA LEU A 35 11.61 7.48 -3.61
C LEU A 35 11.85 6.39 -2.55
N GLN A 36 11.82 5.12 -2.96
CA GLN A 36 12.07 4.01 -2.05
C GLN A 36 13.53 3.98 -1.58
N ARG A 37 14.49 4.23 -2.48
CA ARG A 37 15.92 4.34 -2.13
C ARG A 37 16.22 5.57 -1.27
N SER A 38 15.56 6.71 -1.50
CA SER A 38 15.73 7.91 -0.67
C SER A 38 15.10 7.75 0.72
N ILE A 39 13.98 7.03 0.82
CA ILE A 39 13.39 6.61 2.11
C ILE A 39 14.32 5.63 2.84
N LEU A 40 15.00 4.72 2.13
CA LEU A 40 15.92 3.76 2.75
C LEU A 40 17.26 4.40 3.17
N GLN A 41 17.72 5.43 2.45
CA GLN A 41 18.94 6.19 2.75
C GLN A 41 18.72 7.35 3.72
N SER A 42 17.48 7.77 3.96
CA SER A 42 17.20 8.87 4.89
C SER A 42 17.48 8.47 6.34
N SER A 43 18.59 9.00 6.86
CA SER A 43 18.99 8.96 8.28
C SER A 43 17.89 9.44 9.22
N ALA A 44 16.93 10.25 8.73
CA ALA A 44 15.74 10.71 9.45
C ALA A 44 14.79 9.57 9.86
N ILE A 45 14.65 8.51 9.05
CA ILE A 45 13.78 7.37 9.37
C ILE A 45 14.49 6.39 10.32
N ARG A 46 15.82 6.30 10.27
CA ARG A 46 16.63 5.59 11.26
C ARG A 46 16.62 6.31 12.61
N ALA A 47 16.63 7.65 12.62
CA ALA A 47 16.43 8.47 13.82
C ALA A 47 15.00 8.37 14.39
N ALA A 48 13.97 8.30 13.54
CA ALA A 48 12.59 8.06 13.99
C ALA A 48 12.39 6.66 14.59
N ARG A 49 13.18 5.65 14.15
CA ARG A 49 13.19 4.32 14.77
C ARG A 49 14.00 4.27 16.07
N SER A 50 15.06 5.05 16.24
CA SER A 50 15.82 5.10 17.52
C SER A 50 15.02 5.76 18.64
N LEU A 51 14.15 6.74 18.32
CA LEU A 51 13.23 7.34 19.28
C LEU A 51 12.22 6.32 19.87
N ARG A 52 11.94 5.24 19.14
CA ARG A 52 10.95 4.23 19.54
C ARG A 52 11.49 3.21 20.55
N HIS A 53 12.80 3.12 20.75
CA HIS A 53 13.41 2.12 21.66
C HIS A 53 14.00 2.68 22.95
N ASN A 54 13.98 4.00 23.20
CA ASN A 54 14.22 4.53 24.55
C ASN A 54 13.62 5.93 24.75
N PRO A 55 12.28 6.10 24.69
CA PRO A 55 11.66 7.41 24.86
C PRO A 55 11.81 7.96 26.29
N SER A 56 12.08 7.10 27.27
CA SER A 56 12.12 7.50 28.68
C SER A 56 13.36 8.32 29.05
N THR A 57 14.53 8.04 28.47
CA THR A 57 15.79 8.70 28.87
C THR A 57 15.89 10.12 28.35
N HIS A 58 15.43 10.39 27.12
CA HIS A 58 15.42 11.74 26.53
C HIS A 58 14.32 12.65 27.09
N ILE A 59 13.15 12.09 27.45
CA ILE A 59 12.09 12.83 28.14
C ILE A 59 12.56 13.16 29.57
N ARG A 60 13.27 12.24 30.24
CA ARG A 60 13.81 12.47 31.59
C ARG A 60 14.92 13.52 31.59
N SER A 61 15.84 13.49 30.63
CA SER A 61 16.85 14.54 30.50
C SER A 61 16.21 15.91 30.25
N LEU A 62 15.16 15.99 29.43
CA LEU A 62 14.42 17.24 29.26
C LEU A 62 13.74 17.68 30.56
N GLN A 63 13.14 16.77 31.31
CA GLN A 63 12.54 17.06 32.62
C GLN A 63 13.55 17.62 33.63
N ASP A 64 14.82 17.22 33.55
CA ASP A 64 15.88 17.74 34.41
C ASP A 64 16.30 19.17 34.03
N PHE A 65 16.23 19.55 32.74
CA PHE A 65 16.51 20.92 32.27
C PHE A 65 15.32 21.87 32.37
N PHE A 66 14.08 21.37 32.36
CA PHE A 66 12.88 22.19 32.51
C PHE A 66 12.88 23.09 33.78
N PRO A 67 13.20 22.61 34.99
CA PRO A 67 13.17 23.46 36.18
C PRO A 67 14.24 24.56 36.15
N GLU A 68 15.40 24.31 35.55
CA GLU A 68 16.47 25.30 35.40
C GLU A 68 16.13 26.36 34.33
N ILE A 69 15.53 25.95 33.21
CA ILE A 69 15.06 26.89 32.18
C ILE A 69 13.88 27.72 32.72
N ILE A 70 12.95 27.10 33.45
CA ILE A 70 11.80 27.80 34.05
C ILE A 70 12.28 28.78 35.11
N SER A 71 13.28 28.45 35.94
CA SER A 71 13.80 29.35 36.96
C SER A 71 14.58 30.53 36.35
N GLN A 72 15.41 30.27 35.33
CA GLN A 72 16.09 31.34 34.59
C GLN A 72 15.09 32.24 33.87
N TYR A 73 14.09 31.65 33.19
CA TYR A 73 13.01 32.40 32.55
C TYR A 73 12.22 33.23 33.55
N ARG A 74 11.85 32.66 34.70
CA ARG A 74 11.16 33.38 35.79
C ARG A 74 11.95 34.58 36.29
N THR A 75 13.26 34.45 36.42
CA THR A 75 14.13 35.56 36.86
C THR A 75 14.09 36.72 35.86
N TYR A 76 14.12 36.43 34.56
CA TYR A 76 13.98 37.45 33.51
C TYR A 76 12.55 38.01 33.42
N GLU A 77 11.54 37.16 33.61
CA GLU A 77 10.12 37.53 33.61
C GLU A 77 9.83 38.49 34.76
N ASP A 78 10.29 38.19 35.97
CA ASP A 78 10.09 39.02 37.16
C ASP A 78 10.85 40.36 37.05
N ALA A 79 12.07 40.36 36.51
CA ALA A 79 12.80 41.60 36.25
C ALA A 79 12.09 42.49 35.22
N PHE A 80 11.55 41.89 34.16
CA PHE A 80 10.78 42.61 33.15
C PHE A 80 9.45 43.12 33.71
N ILE A 81 8.70 42.29 34.42
CA ILE A 81 7.44 42.65 35.06
C ILE A 81 7.65 43.75 36.09
N ASN A 82 8.70 43.68 36.90
CA ASN A 82 9.01 44.73 37.87
C ASN A 82 9.39 46.04 37.19
N LYS A 83 10.16 46.02 36.10
CA LYS A 83 10.42 47.24 35.30
C LYS A 83 9.15 47.82 34.69
N VAL A 84 8.30 46.97 34.11
CA VAL A 84 7.02 47.41 33.55
C VAL A 84 6.11 47.93 34.66
N LYS A 85 6.13 47.35 35.85
CA LYS A 85 5.35 47.78 37.01
C LYS A 85 5.86 49.10 37.58
N ASP A 86 7.17 49.30 37.64
CA ASP A 86 7.79 50.55 38.04
C ASP A 86 7.49 51.65 37.02
N GLU A 87 7.62 51.36 35.73
CA GLU A 87 7.25 52.26 34.63
C GLU A 87 5.73 52.53 34.57
N LEU A 88 4.90 51.55 34.95
CA LEU A 88 3.45 51.69 35.08
C LEU A 88 3.07 52.51 36.33
N MET A 89 3.84 52.41 37.41
CA MET A 89 3.69 53.28 38.59
C MET A 89 4.02 54.73 38.25
N VAL A 90 5.02 54.97 37.40
CA VAL A 90 5.32 56.29 36.81
C VAL A 90 4.24 56.72 35.81
N ALA A 91 3.69 55.79 35.02
CA ALA A 91 2.62 56.07 34.07
C ALA A 91 1.23 56.23 34.73
N ARG A 92 1.12 56.01 36.05
CA ARG A 92 -0.10 56.29 36.84
C ARG A 92 -0.46 57.77 36.85
N GLU A 93 0.50 58.64 36.53
CA GLU A 93 0.26 60.06 36.24
C GLU A 93 -0.52 60.30 34.92
N TRP A 94 -0.58 59.34 33.97
CA TRP A 94 -1.26 59.45 32.67
C TRP A 94 -2.09 58.21 32.29
N PRO A 95 -3.21 57.93 32.98
CA PRO A 95 -3.99 56.69 32.81
C PRO A 95 -4.53 56.47 31.39
N ALA A 96 -4.77 57.53 30.61
CA ALA A 96 -5.30 57.42 29.25
C ALA A 96 -4.28 56.86 28.25
N ILE A 97 -2.98 57.14 28.43
CA ILE A 97 -1.92 56.76 27.49
C ILE A 97 -1.62 55.25 27.59
N VAL A 98 -1.67 54.71 28.82
CA VAL A 98 -1.44 53.28 29.09
C VAL A 98 -2.47 52.38 28.39
N ILE A 99 -3.74 52.80 28.35
CA ILE A 99 -4.82 52.03 27.72
C ILE A 99 -4.60 51.93 26.20
N VAL A 100 -4.24 53.04 25.56
CA VAL A 100 -3.96 53.07 24.11
C VAL A 100 -2.73 52.22 23.78
N PHE A 101 -1.69 52.28 24.61
CA PHE A 101 -0.49 51.46 24.43
C PHE A 101 -0.77 49.96 24.63
N ALA A 102 -1.60 49.57 25.59
CA ALA A 102 -1.99 48.18 25.79
C ALA A 102 -2.79 47.64 24.58
N ILE A 103 -3.73 48.43 24.06
CA ILE A 103 -4.52 48.06 22.88
C ILE A 103 -3.62 47.96 21.64
N SER A 104 -2.71 48.92 21.43
CA SER A 104 -1.79 48.88 20.30
C SER A 104 -0.78 47.73 20.41
N ALA A 105 -0.28 47.42 21.61
CA ALA A 105 0.63 46.31 21.86
C ALA A 105 -0.03 44.94 21.64
N THR A 106 -1.29 44.75 22.08
CA THR A 106 -2.01 43.49 21.83
C THR A 106 -2.30 43.25 20.35
N LEU A 107 -2.51 44.32 19.58
CA LEU A 107 -2.71 44.24 18.14
C LEU A 107 -1.39 44.02 17.37
N ALA A 108 -0.30 44.63 17.84
CA ALA A 108 1.04 44.51 17.26
C ALA A 108 1.70 43.15 17.55
N MET A 109 1.46 42.57 18.75
CA MET A 109 2.02 41.28 19.12
C MET A 109 1.27 40.12 18.43
N ARG A 110 2.04 39.20 17.82
CA ARG A 110 1.51 38.11 16.98
C ARG A 110 0.72 37.05 17.77
N ALA A 111 1.07 36.82 19.04
CA ALA A 111 0.43 35.81 19.88
C ALA A 111 -0.92 36.27 20.48
N PRO A 112 -1.03 37.45 21.12
CA PRO A 112 -2.32 37.98 21.58
C PRO A 112 -3.32 38.23 20.44
N ARG A 113 -2.83 38.66 19.27
CA ARG A 113 -3.67 38.79 18.07
C ARG A 113 -4.31 37.45 17.67
N ARG A 114 -3.55 36.37 17.58
CA ARG A 114 -4.13 35.03 17.28
C ARG A 114 -5.11 34.56 18.35
N PHE A 115 -4.87 34.90 19.61
CA PHE A 115 -5.75 34.58 20.73
C PHE A 115 -7.11 35.30 20.60
N LEU A 116 -7.10 36.60 20.32
CA LEU A 116 -8.31 37.40 20.04
C LEU A 116 -9.07 36.84 18.83
N PHE A 117 -8.39 36.62 17.70
CA PHE A 117 -9.03 36.10 16.49
C PHE A 117 -9.71 34.73 16.72
N ARG A 118 -9.12 33.86 17.55
CA ARG A 118 -9.71 32.56 17.91
C ARG A 118 -10.92 32.68 18.83
N HIS A 119 -10.91 33.62 19.78
CA HIS A 119 -11.97 33.75 20.79
C HIS A 119 -13.11 34.69 20.41
N THR A 120 -12.88 35.72 19.59
CA THR A 120 -13.90 36.76 19.30
C THR A 120 -14.55 36.59 17.94
N LEU A 121 -13.78 36.33 16.88
CA LEU A 121 -14.33 36.22 15.52
C LEU A 121 -15.13 34.94 15.30
N GLY A 122 -14.83 33.88 16.04
CA GLY A 122 -15.68 32.67 16.06
C GLY A 122 -17.11 32.98 16.47
N ARG A 123 -17.32 33.94 17.40
CA ARG A 123 -18.64 34.31 17.95
C ARG A 123 -19.43 35.30 17.07
N LEU A 124 -18.76 35.95 16.12
CA LEU A 124 -19.36 36.93 15.21
C LEU A 124 -19.80 36.33 13.87
N GLN A 125 -19.54 35.03 13.63
CA GLN A 125 -20.13 34.34 12.50
C GLN A 125 -21.65 34.22 12.72
N SER A 126 -22.44 34.75 11.79
CA SER A 126 -23.89 34.63 11.84
C SER A 126 -24.30 33.16 11.94
N GLU A 127 -25.34 32.89 12.73
CA GLU A 127 -25.88 31.53 12.88
C GLU A 127 -26.25 30.95 11.52
N GLU A 128 -26.82 31.77 10.64
CA GLU A 128 -27.17 31.43 9.26
C GLU A 128 -25.97 30.97 8.42
N ALA A 129 -24.81 31.63 8.53
CA ALA A 129 -23.61 31.23 7.79
C ALA A 129 -23.06 29.88 8.29
N ARG A 130 -23.21 29.58 9.58
CA ARG A 130 -22.82 28.28 10.16
C ARG A 130 -23.77 27.17 9.72
N TYR A 131 -25.08 27.43 9.70
CA TYR A 131 -26.06 26.47 9.20
C TYR A 131 -25.88 26.20 7.71
N ALA A 132 -25.70 27.22 6.87
CA ALA A 132 -25.45 27.06 5.44
C ALA A 132 -24.17 26.25 5.17
N SER A 133 -23.11 26.48 5.96
CA SER A 133 -21.86 25.71 5.87
C SER A 133 -22.05 24.26 6.31
N ALA A 134 -22.80 24.01 7.39
CA ALA A 134 -23.11 22.67 7.86
C ALA A 134 -23.96 21.90 6.84
N GLU A 135 -24.97 22.53 6.25
CA GLU A 135 -25.82 21.92 5.22
C GLU A 135 -25.02 21.54 3.97
N LYS A 136 -24.10 22.41 3.53
CA LYS A 136 -23.18 22.08 2.43
C LYS A 136 -22.32 20.86 2.79
N ASN A 137 -21.74 20.84 3.98
CA ASN A 137 -20.90 19.71 4.41
C ASN A 137 -21.69 18.40 4.48
N VAL A 138 -22.95 18.43 4.93
CA VAL A 138 -23.83 17.25 4.94
C VAL A 138 -24.14 16.79 3.52
N ARG A 139 -24.39 17.71 2.58
CA ARG A 139 -24.60 17.37 1.16
C ARG A 139 -23.36 16.75 0.53
N ASP A 140 -22.19 17.35 0.73
CA ASP A 140 -20.91 16.85 0.24
C ASP A 140 -20.62 15.45 0.82
N LEU A 141 -20.91 15.24 2.10
CA LEU A 141 -20.74 13.94 2.76
C LEU A 141 -21.70 12.88 2.21
N ASN A 142 -22.97 13.22 1.98
CA ASN A 142 -23.95 12.29 1.40
C ASN A 142 -23.53 11.85 0.00
N LEU A 143 -23.06 12.78 -0.84
CA LEU A 143 -22.54 12.45 -2.17
C LEU A 143 -21.34 11.49 -2.08
N SER A 144 -20.42 11.76 -1.15
CA SER A 144 -19.26 10.89 -0.90
C SER A 144 -19.68 9.48 -0.46
N VAL A 145 -20.62 9.38 0.48
CA VAL A 145 -21.14 8.09 0.96
C VAL A 145 -21.82 7.31 -0.17
N ASP A 146 -22.58 7.99 -1.04
CA ASP A 146 -23.23 7.33 -2.17
C ASP A 146 -22.24 6.81 -3.21
N LEU A 147 -21.17 7.57 -3.48
CA LEU A 147 -20.07 7.10 -4.33
C LEU A 147 -19.37 5.89 -3.69
N MET A 148 -19.02 5.98 -2.41
CA MET A 148 -18.41 4.87 -1.66
C MET A 148 -19.30 3.62 -1.63
N ARG A 149 -20.62 3.78 -1.52
CA ARG A 149 -21.56 2.65 -1.59
C ARG A 149 -21.57 2.00 -2.95
N LYS A 150 -21.54 2.78 -4.04
CA LYS A 150 -21.49 2.25 -5.42
C LYS A 150 -20.19 1.51 -5.70
N GLU A 151 -19.06 2.11 -5.32
CA GLU A 151 -17.74 1.48 -5.44
C GLU A 151 -17.63 0.24 -4.56
N GLY A 152 -18.14 0.31 -3.33
CA GLY A 152 -18.21 -0.81 -2.40
C GLY A 152 -18.97 -2.00 -2.98
N LYS A 153 -20.17 -1.79 -3.55
CA LYS A 153 -20.93 -2.85 -4.23
C LYS A 153 -20.14 -3.47 -5.38
N LYS A 154 -19.53 -2.64 -6.23
CA LYS A 154 -18.72 -3.10 -7.36
C LYS A 154 -17.51 -3.93 -6.92
N LEU A 155 -16.88 -3.55 -5.80
CA LEU A 155 -15.77 -4.31 -5.22
C LEU A 155 -16.26 -5.64 -4.64
N LEU A 156 -17.39 -5.64 -3.91
CA LEU A 156 -17.98 -6.86 -3.36
C LEU A 156 -18.37 -7.87 -4.45
N GLU A 157 -18.96 -7.39 -5.55
CA GLU A 157 -19.28 -8.24 -6.71
C GLU A 157 -18.02 -8.85 -7.33
N ARG A 158 -16.94 -8.06 -7.49
CA ARG A 158 -15.65 -8.54 -7.99
C ARG A 158 -15.00 -9.55 -7.06
N THR A 159 -15.05 -9.32 -5.74
CA THR A 159 -14.50 -10.27 -4.77
C THR A 159 -15.30 -11.56 -4.73
N ALA A 160 -16.63 -11.49 -4.81
CA ALA A 160 -17.49 -12.67 -4.83
C ALA A 160 -17.27 -13.51 -6.09
N LEU A 161 -17.08 -12.87 -7.25
CA LEU A 161 -16.72 -13.55 -8.49
C LEU A 161 -15.34 -14.21 -8.39
N ALA A 162 -14.32 -13.47 -7.94
CA ALA A 162 -12.97 -14.00 -7.76
C ALA A 162 -12.95 -15.18 -6.77
N GLU A 163 -13.72 -15.10 -5.69
CA GLU A 163 -13.87 -16.19 -4.71
C GLU A 163 -14.50 -17.43 -5.35
N LYS A 164 -15.56 -17.27 -6.15
CA LYS A 164 -16.19 -18.37 -6.87
C LYS A 164 -15.20 -19.05 -7.82
N ASP A 165 -14.44 -18.27 -8.59
CA ASP A 165 -13.45 -18.79 -9.53
C ASP A 165 -12.29 -19.49 -8.81
N MET A 166 -11.84 -18.95 -7.68
CA MET A 166 -10.83 -19.59 -6.84
C MET A 166 -11.33 -20.93 -6.29
N ARG A 167 -12.57 -20.99 -5.78
CA ARG A 167 -13.17 -22.25 -5.28
C ARG A 167 -13.31 -23.27 -6.40
N TYR A 168 -13.76 -22.84 -7.58
CA TYR A 168 -13.87 -23.69 -8.75
C TYR A 168 -12.51 -24.26 -9.16
N GLY A 169 -11.49 -23.40 -9.33
CA GLY A 169 -10.13 -23.82 -9.68
C GLY A 169 -9.50 -24.74 -8.63
N HIS A 170 -9.77 -24.50 -7.34
CA HIS A 170 -9.33 -25.38 -6.26
C HIS A 170 -9.95 -26.78 -6.39
N ASN A 171 -11.26 -26.87 -6.61
CA ASN A 171 -11.95 -28.15 -6.77
C ASN A 171 -11.49 -28.90 -8.03
N GLU A 172 -11.24 -28.19 -9.13
CA GLU A 172 -10.68 -28.77 -10.35
C GLU A 172 -9.27 -29.32 -10.11
N LEU A 173 -8.45 -28.62 -9.32
CA LEU A 173 -7.11 -29.07 -8.97
C LEU A 173 -7.13 -30.30 -8.04
N VAL A 174 -8.03 -30.33 -7.05
CA VAL A 174 -8.22 -31.50 -6.16
C VAL A 174 -8.66 -32.72 -6.96
N SER A 175 -9.68 -32.57 -7.81
CA SER A 175 -10.22 -33.68 -8.60
C SER A 175 -9.21 -34.22 -9.63
N SER A 176 -8.51 -33.32 -10.33
CA SER A 176 -7.43 -33.70 -11.26
C SER A 176 -6.24 -34.32 -10.52
N GLY A 177 -5.90 -33.78 -9.35
CA GLY A 177 -4.89 -34.34 -8.46
C GLY A 177 -5.22 -35.78 -8.05
N ALA A 178 -6.46 -36.03 -7.63
CA ALA A 178 -6.93 -37.36 -7.24
C ALA A 178 -6.85 -38.36 -8.40
N GLN A 179 -7.20 -37.94 -9.62
CA GLN A 179 -7.06 -38.76 -10.83
C GLN A 179 -5.59 -39.09 -11.12
N ILE A 180 -4.69 -38.09 -11.04
CA ILE A 180 -3.25 -38.30 -11.21
C ILE A 180 -2.70 -39.26 -10.16
N HIS A 181 -3.13 -39.13 -8.90
CA HIS A 181 -2.72 -40.01 -7.81
C HIS A 181 -3.19 -41.45 -8.04
N TYR A 182 -4.45 -41.64 -8.44
CA TYR A 182 -4.98 -42.96 -8.80
C TYR A 182 -4.19 -43.60 -9.96
N LEU A 183 -3.88 -42.82 -10.99
CA LEU A 183 -3.11 -43.27 -12.15
C LEU A 183 -1.65 -43.59 -11.78
N ALA A 184 -1.02 -42.79 -10.91
CA ALA A 184 0.31 -43.11 -10.39
C ALA A 184 0.31 -44.43 -9.60
N LYS A 185 -0.76 -44.68 -8.82
CA LYS A 185 -0.94 -45.93 -8.06
C LYS A 185 -1.18 -47.13 -8.98
N SER A 186 -1.93 -46.97 -10.07
CA SER A 186 -2.13 -48.05 -11.04
C SER A 186 -0.84 -48.35 -11.81
N ILE A 187 -0.10 -47.33 -12.26
CA ILE A 187 1.22 -47.50 -12.88
C ILE A 187 2.18 -48.20 -11.93
N TYR A 188 2.19 -47.86 -10.64
CA TYR A 188 3.02 -48.55 -9.65
C TYR A 188 2.73 -50.06 -9.58
N LYS A 189 1.47 -50.46 -9.62
CA LYS A 189 1.09 -51.89 -9.63
C LYS A 189 1.56 -52.59 -10.90
N VAL A 190 1.39 -51.95 -12.06
CA VAL A 190 1.82 -52.52 -13.36
C VAL A 190 3.35 -52.55 -13.46
N GLU A 191 4.05 -51.54 -12.96
CA GLU A 191 5.51 -51.51 -12.84
C GLU A 191 6.00 -52.68 -11.99
N ALA A 192 5.38 -52.94 -10.83
CA ALA A 192 5.71 -54.06 -9.97
C ALA A 192 5.49 -55.42 -10.68
N GLN A 193 4.36 -55.60 -11.36
CA GLN A 193 4.11 -56.83 -12.14
C GLN A 193 5.12 -57.01 -13.28
N ALA A 194 5.51 -55.94 -13.95
CA ALA A 194 6.52 -55.99 -15.00
C ALA A 194 7.90 -56.36 -14.42
N THR A 195 8.29 -55.81 -13.26
CA THR A 195 9.54 -56.18 -12.59
C THR A 195 9.53 -57.63 -12.15
N ASP A 196 8.44 -58.10 -11.55
CA ASP A 196 8.29 -59.49 -11.13
C ASP A 196 8.37 -60.44 -12.32
N LEU A 197 7.78 -60.07 -13.47
CA LEU A 197 7.88 -60.85 -14.69
C LEU A 197 9.30 -60.86 -15.28
N THR A 198 10.01 -59.73 -15.25
CA THR A 198 11.44 -59.72 -15.64
C THR A 198 12.31 -60.59 -14.75
N ASP A 199 12.01 -60.64 -13.45
CA ASP A 199 12.72 -61.48 -12.49
C ASP A 199 12.36 -62.96 -12.66
N GLY A 200 11.11 -63.28 -13.00
CA GLY A 200 10.69 -64.62 -13.38
C GLY A 200 11.45 -65.14 -14.62
N LEU A 201 11.50 -64.34 -15.69
CA LEU A 201 12.20 -64.69 -16.94
C LEU A 201 13.71 -64.87 -16.75
N ARG A 202 14.30 -64.34 -15.67
CA ARG A 202 15.72 -64.50 -15.35
C ARG A 202 16.14 -65.96 -15.14
N HIS A 203 15.20 -66.83 -14.76
CA HIS A 203 15.46 -68.23 -14.44
C HIS A 203 15.39 -69.15 -15.67
N ILE A 204 14.95 -68.66 -16.83
CA ILE A 204 14.75 -69.45 -18.05
C ILE A 204 15.85 -69.10 -19.07
N PRO A 205 16.82 -69.99 -19.34
CA PRO A 205 17.91 -69.74 -20.28
C PRO A 205 17.50 -70.01 -21.73
N SER A 206 16.46 -69.32 -22.23
CA SER A 206 15.98 -69.41 -23.62
C SER A 206 16.21 -68.09 -24.39
N ARG A 207 16.45 -68.18 -25.70
CA ARG A 207 16.62 -67.00 -26.58
C ARG A 207 15.37 -66.13 -26.63
N GLU A 208 14.19 -66.74 -26.66
CA GLU A 208 12.91 -66.02 -26.65
C GLU A 208 12.67 -65.33 -25.30
N ALA A 209 12.98 -66.01 -24.20
CA ALA A 209 12.90 -65.45 -22.86
C ALA A 209 13.84 -64.25 -22.67
N LEU A 210 15.02 -64.27 -23.29
CA LEU A 210 15.97 -63.17 -23.27
C LEU A 210 15.45 -61.94 -24.04
N ALA A 211 14.84 -62.14 -25.20
CA ALA A 211 14.19 -61.07 -25.96
C ALA A 211 13.04 -60.43 -25.16
N LEU A 212 12.14 -61.26 -24.61
CA LEU A 212 11.04 -60.79 -23.76
C LEU A 212 11.53 -60.05 -22.51
N ARG A 213 12.63 -60.50 -21.91
CA ARG A 213 13.23 -59.81 -20.76
C ARG A 213 13.67 -58.40 -21.13
N ALA A 214 14.31 -58.21 -22.27
CA ALA A 214 14.74 -56.89 -22.73
C ALA A 214 13.53 -55.97 -22.97
N GLU A 215 12.48 -56.49 -23.60
CA GLU A 215 11.24 -55.74 -23.85
C GLU A 215 10.54 -55.34 -22.55
N VAL A 216 10.31 -56.27 -21.63
CA VAL A 216 9.61 -55.99 -20.36
C VAL A 216 10.45 -55.10 -19.46
N ALA A 217 11.79 -55.25 -19.45
CA ALA A 217 12.68 -54.32 -18.74
C ALA A 217 12.59 -52.90 -19.31
N SER A 218 12.49 -52.76 -20.64
CA SER A 218 12.28 -51.47 -21.28
C SER A 218 10.94 -50.85 -20.87
N LEU A 219 9.86 -51.63 -20.85
CA LEU A 219 8.53 -51.18 -20.42
C LEU A 219 8.51 -50.77 -18.95
N ALA A 220 9.12 -51.57 -18.07
CA ALA A 220 9.26 -51.24 -16.65
C ALA A 220 10.01 -49.91 -16.45
N SER A 221 11.05 -49.66 -17.25
CA SER A 221 11.79 -48.40 -17.21
C SER A 221 10.94 -47.19 -17.65
N ILE A 222 10.06 -47.37 -18.65
CA ILE A 222 9.13 -46.34 -19.12
C ILE A 222 8.08 -46.04 -18.04
N LEU A 223 7.46 -47.07 -17.46
CA LEU A 223 6.48 -46.92 -16.39
C LEU A 223 7.08 -46.21 -15.17
N LYS A 224 8.30 -46.56 -14.79
CA LYS A 224 9.03 -45.88 -13.71
C LYS A 224 9.23 -44.39 -13.99
N ARG A 225 9.63 -44.03 -15.21
CA ARG A 225 9.77 -42.62 -15.62
C ARG A 225 8.42 -41.89 -15.58
N GLN A 226 7.36 -42.49 -16.11
CA GLN A 226 6.01 -41.91 -16.09
C GLN A 226 5.52 -41.68 -14.64
N ARG A 227 5.70 -42.67 -13.76
CA ARG A 227 5.37 -42.54 -12.34
C ARG A 227 6.07 -41.37 -11.66
N LEU A 228 7.37 -41.18 -11.92
CA LEU A 228 8.12 -40.05 -11.36
C LEU A 228 7.64 -38.69 -11.89
N VAL A 229 7.18 -38.62 -13.14
CA VAL A 229 6.58 -37.40 -13.70
C VAL A 229 5.26 -37.07 -13.00
N LEU A 230 4.40 -38.07 -12.77
CA LEU A 230 3.13 -37.90 -12.07
C LEU A 230 3.34 -37.51 -10.60
N HIS A 231 4.26 -38.17 -9.90
CA HIS A 231 4.61 -37.77 -8.52
C HIS A 231 5.12 -36.35 -8.43
N ARG A 232 5.98 -35.91 -9.37
CA ARG A 232 6.39 -34.50 -9.44
C ARG A 232 5.21 -33.57 -9.64
N ARG A 233 4.18 -33.97 -10.39
CA ARG A 233 2.97 -33.16 -10.58
C ARG A 233 2.12 -33.10 -9.31
N ILE A 234 1.98 -34.21 -8.58
CA ILE A 234 1.29 -34.26 -7.28
C ILE A 234 2.00 -33.35 -6.27
N MET A 235 3.34 -33.42 -6.19
CA MET A 235 4.12 -32.56 -5.29
C MET A 235 3.89 -31.08 -5.60
N LYS A 236 3.91 -30.68 -6.88
CA LYS A 236 3.58 -29.31 -7.29
C LYS A 236 2.17 -28.87 -6.89
N ILE A 237 1.19 -29.79 -6.89
CA ILE A 237 -0.17 -29.48 -6.44
C ILE A 237 -0.19 -29.30 -4.90
N SER A 238 0.51 -30.16 -4.16
CA SER A 238 0.61 -30.04 -2.70
C SER A 238 1.38 -28.80 -2.23
N GLU A 239 2.39 -28.35 -2.99
CA GLU A 239 3.12 -27.10 -2.74
C GLU A 239 2.22 -25.87 -2.85
N LEU A 240 1.12 -25.95 -3.61
CA LEU A 240 0.10 -24.91 -3.69
C LEU A 240 -0.90 -24.95 -2.52
N GLY A 241 -0.68 -25.82 -1.53
CA GLY A 241 -1.55 -25.97 -0.34
C GLY A 241 -2.81 -26.80 -0.60
N VAL A 242 -2.87 -27.53 -1.72
CA VAL A 242 -4.02 -28.38 -2.07
C VAL A 242 -3.71 -29.83 -1.67
N ALA A 243 -4.54 -30.39 -0.79
CA ALA A 243 -4.43 -31.79 -0.40
C ALA A 243 -4.94 -32.70 -1.52
N VAL A 244 -4.12 -33.66 -1.94
CA VAL A 244 -4.38 -34.63 -3.00
C VAL A 244 -4.19 -36.03 -2.48
#